data_AF-A0A411HL21-F1
#
_entry.id   AF-A0A411HL21-F1
#
_cell.length_a   1.000
_cell.length_b   1.000
_cell.length_c   1.000
_cell.angle_alpha   90.00
_cell.angle_beta   90.00
_cell.angle_gamma   90.00
#
_symmetry.space_group_name_H-M   'P 1'
#
loop_
_entity.id
_entity.type
_entity.pdbx_description
1 polymer ?
#
loop_
_entity_poly.entity_id
_entity_poly.type
_entity_poly.pdbx_seq_one_letter_code
_entity_poly.pdbx_strand_id
1 'polypeptide(L)'
;MKNKIDLSGMLMTVAKFSACLLPLAPLHVVAQVVDTSFHNSNLRDGTLLRDPGSDAPLSFLVDESFDQVAPPVLPQGWRSNATNWQTVEDLGASSAPNAAHVFEPPFISDNFLFAPAFISVAHMQLRFKQRMDIEYSKAAPDFAYDGVVLEIAGSRNGPFFDIENKGGTFASGGYTHLISISNNPLAGRNVWSGLVPDYQDVVVNLPPSLIGCPLFVRWRMGTDGDLVGADGYYLDNVQFGVPNEYIFADKFEVTPQACL
;
A
#
# COMPACT_ATOMS: atom_id res chain seq x y z
N MET A 1 -31.78 47.25 6.67
CA MET A 1 -32.46 46.17 5.92
C MET A 1 -31.73 44.88 6.24
N LYS A 2 -32.34 44.01 7.05
CA LYS A 2 -31.79 42.70 7.44
C LYS A 2 -32.46 41.65 6.56
N ASN A 3 -31.71 41.01 5.66
CA ASN A 3 -32.22 39.90 4.86
C ASN A 3 -32.30 38.67 5.76
N LYS A 4 -33.53 38.23 6.08
CA LYS A 4 -33.80 36.91 6.64
C LYS A 4 -33.81 35.91 5.49
N ILE A 5 -33.03 34.84 5.62
CA ILE A 5 -33.11 33.66 4.76
C ILE A 5 -34.32 32.86 5.24
N ASP A 6 -35.27 32.61 4.34
CA ASP A 6 -36.42 31.73 4.56
C ASP A 6 -36.00 30.27 4.36
N LEU A 7 -36.30 29.41 5.34
CA LEU A 7 -35.93 27.99 5.40
C LEU A 7 -37.15 27.07 5.21
N SER A 8 -38.25 27.58 4.66
CA SER A 8 -39.52 26.86 4.49
C SER A 8 -39.52 25.65 3.53
N GLY A 9 -38.36 25.17 3.08
CA GLY A 9 -38.23 24.02 2.16
C GLY A 9 -37.37 22.84 2.65
N MET A 10 -36.76 22.89 3.84
CA MET A 10 -35.92 21.78 4.33
C MET A 10 -36.77 20.71 5.04
N LEU A 11 -37.17 19.69 4.28
CA LEU A 11 -37.80 18.48 4.81
C LEU A 11 -36.77 17.69 5.65
N MET A 12 -36.62 18.01 6.93
CA MET A 12 -35.93 17.14 7.90
C MET A 12 -36.81 15.91 8.13
N THR A 13 -36.47 14.79 7.50
CA THR A 13 -37.06 13.50 7.87
C THR A 13 -36.43 13.06 9.19
N VAL A 14 -37.12 13.32 10.30
CA VAL A 14 -36.77 12.76 11.62
C VAL A 14 -37.25 11.31 11.64
N ALA A 15 -36.33 10.36 11.50
CA ALA A 15 -36.63 8.94 11.75
C ALA A 15 -36.86 8.74 13.26
N LYS A 16 -38.10 8.47 13.65
CA LYS A 16 -38.44 7.95 14.98
C LYS A 16 -37.95 6.51 15.08
N PHE A 17 -36.91 6.25 15.87
CA PHE A 17 -36.59 4.89 16.31
C PHE A 17 -37.44 4.53 17.53
N SER A 18 -38.28 3.49 17.38
CA SER A 18 -38.95 2.84 18.50
C SER A 18 -37.98 1.84 19.12
N ALA A 19 -37.61 2.04 20.38
CA ALA A 19 -36.70 1.16 21.09
C ALA A 19 -37.43 -0.15 21.47
N CYS A 20 -37.01 -1.27 20.88
CA CYS A 20 -37.29 -2.60 21.41
C CYS A 20 -36.03 -3.08 22.16
N LEU A 21 -36.18 -3.35 23.47
CA LEU A 21 -35.10 -3.84 24.34
C LEU A 21 -34.78 -5.31 24.02
N LEU A 22 -33.57 -5.60 23.56
CA LEU A 22 -32.89 -6.92 23.67
C LEU A 22 -31.38 -6.71 23.95
N PRO A 23 -30.70 -7.69 24.60
CA PRO A 23 -29.50 -7.43 25.39
C PRO A 23 -28.22 -7.23 24.56
N LEU A 24 -27.28 -6.50 25.17
CA LEU A 24 -26.05 -5.97 24.60
C LEU A 24 -25.08 -7.03 24.04
N ALA A 25 -24.60 -6.78 22.81
CA ALA A 25 -23.29 -7.23 22.32
C ALA A 25 -22.50 -5.98 21.88
N PRO A 26 -21.16 -5.95 21.99
CA PRO A 26 -20.38 -4.74 21.80
C PRO A 26 -20.40 -4.28 20.33
N LEU A 27 -20.86 -3.04 20.12
CA LEU A 27 -20.80 -2.34 18.83
C LEU A 27 -19.33 -2.12 18.44
N HIS A 28 -18.87 -2.81 17.39
CA HIS A 28 -17.77 -2.30 16.57
C HIS A 28 -18.37 -1.25 15.62
N VAL A 29 -18.08 0.03 15.87
CA VAL A 29 -18.41 1.11 14.94
C VAL A 29 -17.41 1.05 13.80
N VAL A 30 -17.77 0.33 12.73
CA VAL A 30 -17.14 0.52 11.42
C VAL A 30 -17.79 1.77 10.84
N ALA A 31 -17.06 2.88 10.84
CA ALA A 31 -17.46 4.07 10.07
C ALA A 31 -17.23 3.77 8.58
N GLN A 32 -18.15 3.02 7.97
CA GLN A 32 -18.25 2.97 6.52
C GLN A 32 -18.93 4.28 6.07
N VAL A 33 -18.13 5.32 5.84
CA VAL A 33 -18.57 6.42 4.98
C VAL A 33 -18.34 5.95 3.56
N VAL A 34 -19.24 5.10 3.05
CA VAL A 34 -19.45 5.01 1.60
C VAL A 34 -20.57 5.99 1.32
N ASP A 35 -20.21 7.21 0.97
CA ASP A 35 -21.15 8.15 0.39
C ASP A 35 -21.57 7.61 -0.99
N THR A 36 -22.62 6.80 -1.04
CA THR A 36 -23.23 6.36 -2.30
C THR A 36 -24.17 7.41 -2.89
N SER A 37 -24.14 8.67 -2.44
CA SER A 37 -25.11 9.70 -2.87
C SER A 37 -24.61 10.67 -3.94
N PHE A 38 -23.61 10.29 -4.74
CA PHE A 38 -23.43 10.91 -6.06
C PHE A 38 -24.48 10.37 -7.06
N HIS A 39 -25.72 10.83 -6.93
CA HIS A 39 -26.68 10.79 -8.04
C HIS A 39 -26.31 11.86 -9.08
N ASN A 40 -25.25 11.60 -9.85
CA ASN A 40 -25.10 12.26 -11.14
C ASN A 40 -25.95 11.46 -12.16
N SER A 41 -27.14 11.98 -12.47
CA SER A 41 -28.13 11.36 -13.36
C SER A 41 -27.68 11.20 -14.83
N ASN A 42 -26.42 11.49 -15.13
CA ASN A 42 -25.81 11.36 -16.46
C ASN A 42 -24.79 10.22 -16.60
N LEU A 43 -24.53 9.41 -15.56
CA LEU A 43 -23.72 8.19 -15.69
C LEU A 43 -24.65 6.97 -15.76
N ARG A 44 -25.15 6.68 -16.96
CA ARG A 44 -25.95 5.47 -17.24
C ARG A 44 -25.12 4.22 -17.53
N ASP A 45 -23.83 4.22 -17.21
CA ASP A 45 -23.04 3.00 -17.24
C ASP A 45 -22.10 2.97 -16.04
N GLY A 46 -22.40 2.09 -15.08
CA GLY A 46 -21.64 1.85 -13.87
C GLY A 46 -20.38 1.05 -14.16
N THR A 47 -19.56 1.52 -15.10
CA THR A 47 -18.24 0.97 -15.36
C THR A 47 -17.34 1.39 -14.19
N LEU A 48 -17.43 0.66 -13.07
CA LEU A 48 -16.31 0.60 -12.13
C LEU A 48 -15.08 0.31 -12.98
N LEU A 49 -14.09 1.21 -12.95
CA LEU A 49 -12.81 0.96 -13.58
C LEU A 49 -12.30 -0.37 -12.99
N ARG A 50 -12.23 -1.40 -13.83
CA ARG A 50 -11.71 -2.73 -13.47
C ARG A 50 -10.23 -2.76 -13.83
N ASP A 51 -9.46 -3.53 -13.08
CA ASP A 51 -8.08 -3.85 -13.45
C ASP A 51 -8.06 -4.49 -14.85
N PRO A 52 -7.29 -3.95 -15.83
CA PRO A 52 -7.09 -4.61 -17.11
C PRO A 52 -6.29 -5.92 -16.90
N GLY A 53 -7.00 -7.01 -16.60
CA GLY A 53 -6.40 -8.33 -16.31
C GLY A 53 -6.79 -8.95 -14.96
N SER A 54 -7.69 -8.34 -14.19
CA SER A 54 -8.40 -9.03 -13.11
C SER A 54 -9.82 -8.48 -12.93
N ASP A 55 -10.77 -9.33 -12.55
CA ASP A 55 -12.15 -8.93 -12.23
C ASP A 55 -12.27 -8.19 -10.88
N ALA A 56 -11.14 -7.75 -10.29
CA ALA A 56 -11.15 -6.99 -9.05
C ALA A 56 -11.53 -5.52 -9.33
N PRO A 57 -12.47 -4.94 -8.56
CA PRO A 57 -12.76 -3.52 -8.64
C PRO A 57 -11.55 -2.70 -8.16
N LEU A 58 -11.29 -1.54 -8.77
CA LEU A 58 -10.36 -0.57 -8.20
C LEU A 58 -10.93 -0.08 -6.85
N SER A 59 -10.25 -0.42 -5.75
CA SER A 59 -10.59 0.08 -4.42
C SER A 59 -9.88 1.40 -4.16
N PHE A 60 -10.62 2.39 -3.67
CA PHE A 60 -10.08 3.72 -3.33
C PHE A 60 -9.12 3.70 -2.12
N LEU A 61 -9.19 2.64 -1.30
CA LEU A 61 -8.35 2.42 -0.13
C LEU A 61 -7.93 0.95 -0.16
N VAL A 62 -6.63 0.70 -0.12
CA VAL A 62 -6.08 -0.61 0.23
C VAL A 62 -5.67 -0.48 1.69
N ASP A 63 -6.29 -1.28 2.55
CA ASP A 63 -5.92 -1.50 3.95
C ASP A 63 -5.79 -3.01 4.13
N GLU A 64 -4.56 -3.49 4.32
CA GLU A 64 -4.25 -4.91 4.37
C GLU A 64 -3.36 -5.23 5.57
N SER A 65 -3.87 -6.08 6.45
CA SER A 65 -3.15 -6.61 7.62
C SER A 65 -2.69 -8.06 7.43
N PHE A 66 -3.06 -8.72 6.33
CA PHE A 66 -2.74 -10.12 6.03
C PHE A 66 -3.35 -11.16 7.00
N ASP A 67 -4.15 -10.74 7.98
CA ASP A 67 -4.69 -11.59 9.05
C ASP A 67 -5.93 -12.42 8.66
N GLN A 68 -6.64 -11.98 7.62
CA GLN A 68 -7.94 -12.56 7.25
C GLN A 68 -7.82 -13.80 6.35
N VAL A 69 -6.59 -14.25 6.07
CA VAL A 69 -6.27 -15.41 5.25
C VAL A 69 -5.47 -16.43 6.06
N ALA A 70 -5.58 -17.70 5.70
CA ALA A 70 -4.74 -18.73 6.28
C ALA A 70 -3.41 -18.80 5.52
N PRO A 71 -2.24 -18.75 6.19
CA PRO A 71 -0.96 -19.04 5.57
C PRO A 71 -0.96 -20.35 4.76
N PRO A 72 -0.31 -20.40 3.59
CA PRO A 72 0.52 -19.37 2.95
C PRO A 72 -0.23 -18.44 1.98
N VAL A 73 -1.56 -18.38 2.04
CA VAL A 73 -2.37 -17.72 1.01
C VAL A 73 -2.23 -16.19 1.11
N LEU A 74 -1.96 -15.53 -0.03
CA LEU A 74 -2.03 -14.07 -0.13
C LEU A 74 -3.50 -13.60 -0.22
N PRO A 75 -3.86 -12.45 0.38
CA PRO A 75 -5.18 -11.86 0.26
C PRO A 75 -5.60 -11.58 -1.18
N GLN A 76 -6.90 -11.44 -1.41
CA GLN A 76 -7.43 -11.21 -2.75
C GLN A 76 -6.83 -9.94 -3.38
N GLY A 77 -6.37 -10.05 -4.63
CA GLY A 77 -5.77 -8.94 -5.38
C GLY A 77 -4.27 -8.78 -5.16
N TRP A 78 -3.73 -9.30 -4.06
CA TRP A 78 -2.30 -9.45 -3.85
C TRP A 78 -1.76 -10.65 -4.64
N ARG A 79 -0.58 -10.50 -5.23
CA ARG A 79 0.03 -11.54 -6.06
C ARG A 79 1.53 -11.54 -5.90
N SER A 80 2.14 -12.70 -6.06
CA SER A 80 3.58 -12.83 -6.23
C SER A 80 3.92 -13.42 -7.61
N ASN A 81 5.12 -13.14 -8.13
CA ASN A 81 5.61 -13.76 -9.36
C ASN A 81 6.01 -15.24 -9.18
N ALA A 82 6.14 -15.68 -7.93
CA ALA A 82 6.40 -17.06 -7.53
C ALA A 82 5.65 -17.34 -6.22
N THR A 83 5.82 -18.51 -5.60
CA THR A 83 5.30 -18.80 -4.25
C THR A 83 6.25 -18.32 -3.14
N ASN A 84 7.10 -17.33 -3.43
CA ASN A 84 8.16 -16.89 -2.52
C ASN A 84 7.70 -15.78 -1.56
N TRP A 85 6.80 -14.91 -2.02
CA TRP A 85 6.03 -14.07 -1.11
C TRP A 85 4.74 -14.78 -0.72
N GLN A 86 4.52 -14.90 0.58
CA GLN A 86 3.38 -15.59 1.16
C GLN A 86 3.02 -14.98 2.51
N THR A 87 1.83 -15.28 3.03
CA THR A 87 1.54 -14.99 4.43
C THR A 87 2.17 -16.06 5.32
N VAL A 88 2.60 -15.67 6.51
CA VAL A 88 3.11 -16.57 7.55
C VAL A 88 2.51 -16.18 8.90
N GLU A 89 2.37 -17.14 9.81
CA GLU A 89 2.13 -16.81 11.22
C GLU A 89 3.38 -16.12 11.77
N ASP A 90 3.22 -14.91 12.29
CA ASP A 90 4.31 -14.14 12.89
C ASP A 90 3.94 -13.75 14.32
N LEU A 91 4.64 -14.35 15.29
CA LEU A 91 4.44 -14.04 16.70
C LEU A 91 4.82 -12.59 17.07
N GLY A 92 5.64 -11.96 16.24
CA GLY A 92 6.02 -10.55 16.33
C GLY A 92 5.20 -9.65 15.40
N ALA A 93 4.16 -10.14 14.74
CA ALA A 93 3.36 -9.36 13.80
C ALA A 93 2.85 -8.07 14.44
N SER A 94 2.84 -6.99 13.67
CA SER A 94 2.30 -5.72 14.14
C SER A 94 0.78 -5.83 14.36
N SER A 95 0.11 -6.53 13.45
CA SER A 95 -1.23 -7.06 13.64
C SER A 95 -1.21 -8.58 13.62
N ALA A 96 -1.72 -9.21 14.67
CA ALA A 96 -1.77 -10.66 14.76
C ALA A 96 -2.98 -11.24 13.99
N PRO A 97 -2.87 -12.45 13.41
CA PRO A 97 -1.75 -13.40 13.60
C PRO A 97 -0.67 -13.42 12.51
N ASN A 98 -0.84 -12.69 11.40
CA ASN A 98 -0.03 -12.92 10.20
C ASN A 98 0.74 -11.70 9.74
N ALA A 99 1.77 -11.95 8.93
CA ALA A 99 2.39 -10.94 8.08
C ALA A 99 2.65 -11.51 6.69
N ALA A 100 2.83 -10.64 5.68
CA ALA A 100 3.41 -11.05 4.42
C ALA A 100 4.94 -11.17 4.57
N HIS A 101 5.51 -12.26 4.07
CA HIS A 101 6.92 -12.60 4.23
C HIS A 101 7.52 -13.06 2.90
N VAL A 102 8.80 -12.72 2.72
CA VAL A 102 9.67 -13.35 1.73
C VAL A 102 10.97 -13.78 2.41
N PHE A 103 11.32 -15.05 2.20
CA PHE A 103 12.58 -15.61 2.65
C PHE A 103 13.74 -15.06 1.81
N GLU A 104 14.89 -14.83 2.44
CA GLU A 104 16.16 -14.52 1.77
C GLU A 104 16.93 -15.83 1.50
N PRO A 105 16.89 -16.38 0.27
CA PRO A 105 17.64 -17.58 -0.05
C PRO A 105 19.14 -17.31 -0.24
N PRO A 106 20.01 -18.32 -0.01
CA PRO A 106 21.45 -18.25 -0.23
C PRO A 106 21.84 -18.36 -1.72
N PHE A 107 21.03 -17.84 -2.62
CA PHE A 107 21.26 -17.89 -4.06
C PHE A 107 20.49 -16.77 -4.76
N ILE A 108 20.92 -16.44 -5.98
CA ILE A 108 20.37 -15.33 -6.74
C ILE A 108 18.88 -15.57 -6.97
N SER A 109 18.06 -14.63 -6.51
CA SER A 109 16.61 -14.66 -6.69
C SER A 109 16.04 -13.26 -6.88
N ASP A 110 14.86 -13.19 -7.49
CA ASP A 110 14.16 -11.93 -7.78
C ASP A 110 12.66 -12.11 -7.54
N ASN A 111 12.19 -11.64 -6.38
CA ASN A 111 10.88 -11.97 -5.83
C ASN A 111 10.02 -10.72 -5.68
N PHE A 112 8.83 -10.73 -6.25
CA PHE A 112 7.90 -9.60 -6.24
C PHE A 112 6.65 -9.90 -5.42
N LEU A 113 6.17 -8.91 -4.69
CA LEU A 113 4.82 -8.85 -4.12
C LEU A 113 4.10 -7.64 -4.71
N PHE A 114 3.06 -7.89 -5.49
CA PHE A 114 2.22 -6.87 -6.10
C PHE A 114 1.02 -6.58 -5.21
N ALA A 115 0.79 -5.30 -4.93
CA ALA A 115 -0.45 -4.84 -4.32
C ALA A 115 -1.60 -4.84 -5.35
N PRO A 116 -2.86 -4.75 -4.88
CA PRO A 116 -3.98 -4.33 -5.72
C PRO A 116 -3.72 -2.97 -6.39
N ALA A 117 -4.35 -2.75 -7.54
CA ALA A 117 -4.28 -1.46 -8.24
C ALA A 117 -5.11 -0.40 -7.50
N PHE A 118 -4.68 0.86 -7.56
CA PHE A 118 -5.35 1.99 -6.92
C PHE A 118 -5.31 3.22 -7.83
N ILE A 119 -6.16 4.21 -7.52
CA ILE A 119 -6.08 5.54 -8.14
C ILE A 119 -5.37 6.48 -7.16
N SER A 120 -4.27 7.10 -7.59
CA SER A 120 -3.58 8.08 -6.76
C SER A 120 -4.40 9.36 -6.62
N VAL A 121 -4.37 9.98 -5.45
CA VAL A 121 -4.99 11.29 -5.20
C VAL A 121 -4.00 12.26 -4.58
N ALA A 122 -4.36 13.55 -4.57
CA ALA A 122 -3.54 14.57 -3.94
C ALA A 122 -3.24 14.24 -2.48
N HIS A 123 -1.98 14.41 -2.07
CA HIS A 123 -1.50 14.14 -0.70
C HIS A 123 -1.62 12.69 -0.23
N MET A 124 -1.91 11.74 -1.12
CA MET A 124 -1.96 10.33 -0.76
C MET A 124 -0.58 9.83 -0.32
N GLN A 125 -0.59 9.07 0.76
CA GLN A 125 0.57 8.34 1.27
C GLN A 125 0.31 6.85 1.23
N LEU A 126 1.36 6.10 0.92
CA LEU A 126 1.47 4.67 1.23
C LEU A 126 2.15 4.55 2.59
N ARG A 127 1.51 3.85 3.52
CA ARG A 127 2.01 3.55 4.85
C ARG A 127 2.06 2.03 5.00
N PHE A 128 3.11 1.53 5.62
CA PHE A 128 3.20 0.12 5.98
C PHE A 128 4.20 -0.06 7.10
N LYS A 129 4.22 -1.25 7.68
CA LYS A 129 5.20 -1.65 8.67
C LYS A 129 6.11 -2.71 8.10
N GLN A 130 7.39 -2.63 8.46
CA GLN A 130 8.39 -3.59 8.04
C GLN A 130 9.25 -4.04 9.22
N ARG A 131 9.67 -5.31 9.21
CA ARG A 131 10.81 -5.83 9.96
C ARG A 131 11.60 -6.74 9.05
N MET A 132 12.89 -6.92 9.32
CA MET A 132 13.75 -7.66 8.40
C MET A 132 15.02 -8.19 9.08
N ASP A 133 15.55 -9.27 8.54
CA ASP A 133 16.93 -9.72 8.75
C ASP A 133 17.44 -10.10 7.37
N ILE A 134 18.20 -9.19 6.75
CA ILE A 134 18.68 -9.33 5.38
C ILE A 134 20.20 -9.17 5.33
N GLU A 135 20.86 -9.96 4.48
CA GLU A 135 22.31 -9.93 4.32
C GLU A 135 22.86 -8.54 3.94
N TYR A 136 23.77 -8.05 4.78
CA TYR A 136 24.41 -6.76 4.64
C TYR A 136 25.89 -6.80 5.05
N SER A 137 26.65 -5.78 4.64
CA SER A 137 28.07 -5.71 4.96
C SER A 137 28.30 -5.23 6.40
N LYS A 138 28.81 -6.12 7.24
CA LYS A 138 29.27 -5.77 8.60
C LYS A 138 30.50 -4.87 8.61
N ALA A 139 31.30 -4.90 7.54
CA ALA A 139 32.51 -4.10 7.42
C ALA A 139 32.26 -2.70 6.85
N ALA A 140 31.17 -2.53 6.08
CA ALA A 140 30.80 -1.29 5.43
C ALA A 140 29.27 -1.10 5.54
N PRO A 141 28.78 -0.54 6.66
CA PRO A 141 27.38 -0.61 7.06
C PRO A 141 26.40 0.18 6.18
N ASP A 142 26.89 0.98 5.22
CA ASP A 142 26.04 1.64 4.22
C ASP A 142 25.80 0.76 2.99
N PHE A 143 26.39 -0.45 2.94
CA PHE A 143 26.30 -1.37 1.82
C PHE A 143 25.64 -2.68 2.20
N ALA A 144 24.90 -3.24 1.25
CA ALA A 144 24.27 -4.54 1.38
C ALA A 144 24.60 -5.46 0.20
N TYR A 145 24.42 -6.76 0.45
CA TYR A 145 24.48 -7.78 -0.58
C TYR A 145 23.07 -8.03 -1.13
N ASP A 146 22.10 -8.05 -0.22
CA ASP A 146 20.68 -8.31 -0.49
C ASP A 146 19.78 -7.18 -0.02
N GLY A 147 18.57 -7.09 -0.57
CA GLY A 147 17.64 -6.06 -0.12
C GLY A 147 16.29 -6.03 -0.79
N VAL A 148 15.44 -5.14 -0.28
CA VAL A 148 14.09 -4.89 -0.76
C VAL A 148 13.94 -3.45 -1.25
N VAL A 149 13.25 -3.28 -2.38
CA VAL A 149 12.84 -1.98 -2.94
C VAL A 149 11.33 -1.89 -3.07
N LEU A 150 10.82 -0.65 -3.06
CA LEU A 150 9.46 -0.29 -3.40
C LEU A 150 9.42 0.36 -4.78
N GLU A 151 8.61 -0.20 -5.67
CA GLU A 151 8.50 0.23 -7.05
C GLU A 151 7.06 0.59 -7.44
N ILE A 152 6.93 1.46 -8.44
CA ILE A 152 5.66 1.93 -8.99
C ILE A 152 5.60 1.80 -10.51
N ALA A 153 4.41 1.56 -11.05
CA ALA A 153 4.13 1.47 -12.49
C ALA A 153 2.73 2.02 -12.84
N GLY A 154 2.54 2.42 -14.10
CA GLY A 154 1.23 2.80 -14.65
C GLY A 154 0.40 1.61 -15.15
N SER A 155 1.01 0.43 -15.26
CA SER A 155 0.31 -0.80 -15.62
C SER A 155 0.95 -2.02 -14.96
N ARG A 156 0.15 -3.07 -14.74
CA ARG A 156 0.58 -4.32 -14.10
C ARG A 156 1.74 -5.02 -14.80
N ASN A 157 1.80 -4.93 -16.12
CA ASN A 157 2.82 -5.55 -16.97
C ASN A 157 3.81 -4.53 -17.55
N GLY A 158 3.74 -3.29 -17.07
CA GLY A 158 4.62 -2.21 -17.52
C GLY A 158 5.98 -2.24 -16.81
N PRO A 159 6.88 -1.32 -17.19
CA PRO A 159 8.10 -1.11 -16.43
C PRO A 159 7.76 -0.59 -15.04
N PHE A 160 8.33 -1.24 -14.03
CA PHE A 160 8.34 -0.77 -12.65
C PHE A 160 9.60 0.05 -12.39
N PHE A 161 9.44 1.15 -11.67
CA PHE A 161 10.51 2.08 -11.34
C PHE A 161 10.58 2.26 -9.83
N ASP A 162 11.77 2.50 -9.28
CA ASP A 162 11.90 2.99 -7.90
C ASP A 162 10.97 4.19 -7.68
N ILE A 163 10.30 4.19 -6.53
CA ILE A 163 9.37 5.26 -6.17
C ILE A 163 10.04 6.64 -6.22
N GLU A 164 11.29 6.73 -5.77
CA GLU A 164 12.09 7.96 -5.77
C GLU A 164 12.41 8.44 -7.21
N ASN A 165 12.64 7.51 -8.14
CA ASN A 165 12.90 7.84 -9.55
C ASN A 165 11.68 8.41 -10.28
N LYS A 166 10.48 8.25 -9.70
CA LYS A 166 9.24 8.86 -10.20
C LYS A 166 8.78 10.06 -9.37
N GLY A 167 9.61 10.54 -8.44
CA GLY A 167 9.33 11.74 -7.65
C GLY A 167 8.49 11.48 -6.39
N GLY A 168 8.33 10.22 -5.98
CA GLY A 168 7.87 9.91 -4.63
C GLY A 168 9.00 10.09 -3.62
N THR A 169 8.65 10.20 -2.33
CA THR A 169 9.63 10.44 -1.26
C THR A 169 9.27 9.67 0.00
N PHE A 170 10.27 9.26 0.77
CA PHE A 170 10.06 8.71 2.10
C PHE A 170 9.93 9.84 3.11
N ALA A 171 8.77 9.96 3.75
CA ALA A 171 8.58 10.82 4.92
C ALA A 171 9.22 10.20 6.17
N SER A 172 9.24 8.87 6.26
CA SER A 172 9.96 8.10 7.30
C SER A 172 10.29 6.70 6.80
N GLY A 173 11.30 6.07 7.41
CA GLY A 173 11.65 4.66 7.15
C GLY A 173 12.17 4.40 5.73
N GLY A 174 12.87 5.35 5.12
CA GLY A 174 13.44 5.20 3.77
C GLY A 174 14.56 4.16 3.68
N TYR A 175 15.10 3.99 2.48
CA TYR A 175 16.19 3.05 2.22
C TYR A 175 17.43 3.33 3.08
N THR A 176 18.11 2.26 3.47
CA THR A 176 19.21 2.31 4.46
C THR A 176 20.56 1.89 3.87
N HIS A 177 20.57 1.13 2.78
CA HIS A 177 21.80 0.59 2.20
C HIS A 177 21.84 0.74 0.68
N LEU A 178 23.04 0.67 0.09
CA LEU A 178 23.28 0.56 -1.35
C LEU A 178 23.76 -0.86 -1.69
N ILE A 179 23.14 -1.48 -2.69
CA ILE A 179 23.67 -2.73 -3.27
C ILE A 179 24.88 -2.37 -4.16
N SER A 180 26.09 -2.66 -3.69
CA SER A 180 27.34 -2.34 -4.41
C SER A 180 27.99 -3.52 -5.12
N ILE A 181 27.37 -4.70 -5.03
CA ILE A 181 27.79 -5.92 -5.72
C ILE A 181 27.04 -6.10 -7.03
N SER A 182 27.64 -6.83 -7.98
CA SER A 182 27.10 -6.99 -9.35
C SER A 182 26.30 -8.27 -9.56
N ASN A 183 26.42 -9.24 -8.66
CA ASN A 183 25.73 -10.53 -8.66
C ASN A 183 24.36 -10.47 -7.96
N ASN A 184 23.73 -9.29 -7.87
CA ASN A 184 22.38 -9.12 -7.33
C ASN A 184 21.51 -8.37 -8.37
N PRO A 185 20.23 -8.76 -8.59
CA PRO A 185 19.35 -8.10 -9.57
C PRO A 185 18.97 -6.65 -9.23
N LEU A 186 19.32 -6.18 -8.03
CA LEU A 186 19.16 -4.81 -7.56
C LEU A 186 20.49 -4.02 -7.53
N ALA A 187 21.54 -4.51 -8.18
CA ALA A 187 22.84 -3.86 -8.24
C ALA A 187 22.75 -2.36 -8.56
N GLY A 188 23.42 -1.53 -7.74
CA GLY A 188 23.46 -0.08 -7.87
C GLY A 188 22.24 0.67 -7.33
N ARG A 189 21.32 0.00 -6.63
CA ARG A 189 20.11 0.62 -6.07
C ARG A 189 20.18 0.75 -4.56
N ASN A 190 19.52 1.80 -4.04
CA ASN A 190 19.26 1.93 -2.61
C ASN A 190 18.13 0.97 -2.22
N VAL A 191 18.27 0.32 -1.06
CA VAL A 191 17.39 -0.75 -0.58
C VAL A 191 17.13 -0.63 0.92
N TRP A 192 16.09 -1.31 1.40
CA TRP A 192 16.05 -1.79 2.78
C TRP A 192 16.84 -3.09 2.90
N SER A 193 17.72 -3.14 3.88
CA SER A 193 18.53 -4.32 4.22
C SER A 193 18.99 -4.25 5.68
N GLY A 194 19.66 -5.29 6.16
CA GLY A 194 20.18 -5.41 7.52
C GLY A 194 19.20 -6.01 8.52
N LEU A 195 19.54 -5.91 9.80
CA LEU A 195 18.72 -6.42 10.90
C LEU A 195 17.88 -5.31 11.52
N VAL A 196 16.55 -5.47 11.43
CA VAL A 196 15.52 -4.66 12.09
C VAL A 196 14.56 -5.65 12.76
N PRO A 197 14.74 -5.95 14.06
CA PRO A 197 14.02 -7.04 14.72
C PRO A 197 12.56 -6.70 15.04
N ASP A 198 12.26 -5.41 15.28
CA ASP A 198 10.92 -4.92 15.59
C ASP A 198 10.31 -4.19 14.39
N TYR A 199 8.99 -4.28 14.23
CA TYR A 199 8.30 -3.55 13.15
C TYR A 199 8.48 -2.03 13.28
N GLN A 200 8.92 -1.41 12.19
CA GLN A 200 9.04 0.04 12.05
C GLN A 200 8.11 0.57 10.97
N ASP A 201 7.68 1.83 11.12
CA ASP A 201 6.81 2.51 10.16
C ASP A 201 7.58 3.04 8.96
N VAL A 202 7.07 2.74 7.77
CA VAL A 202 7.45 3.39 6.52
C VAL A 202 6.28 4.26 6.05
N VAL A 203 6.60 5.50 5.69
CA VAL A 203 5.62 6.44 5.14
C VAL A 203 6.18 7.02 3.86
N VAL A 204 5.45 6.80 2.77
CA VAL A 204 5.85 7.19 1.41
C VAL A 204 4.84 8.19 0.87
N ASN A 205 5.31 9.38 0.51
CA ASN A 205 4.51 10.33 -0.27
C ASN A 205 4.50 9.86 -1.73
N LEU A 206 3.31 9.66 -2.29
CA LEU A 206 3.19 9.25 -3.69
C LEU A 206 3.54 10.41 -4.64
N PRO A 207 4.03 10.11 -5.86
CA PRO A 207 4.41 11.12 -6.84
C PRO A 207 3.26 12.10 -7.15
N PRO A 208 3.44 13.42 -6.91
CA PRO A 208 2.41 14.42 -7.23
C PRO A 208 2.10 14.52 -8.74
N SER A 209 3.02 14.08 -9.60
CA SER A 209 2.85 14.04 -11.05
C SER A 209 1.88 12.94 -11.54
N LEU A 210 1.49 12.02 -10.66
CA LEU A 210 0.67 10.85 -10.98
C LEU A 210 -0.72 10.89 -10.31
N ILE A 211 -1.15 12.06 -9.83
CA ILE A 211 -2.48 12.23 -9.25
C ILE A 211 -3.54 11.95 -10.33
N GLY A 212 -4.57 11.20 -9.96
CA GLY A 212 -5.64 10.76 -10.87
C GLY A 212 -5.28 9.58 -11.77
N CYS A 213 -4.03 9.10 -11.74
CA CYS A 213 -3.62 7.95 -12.52
C CYS A 213 -3.94 6.61 -11.83
N PRO A 214 -4.31 5.57 -12.60
CA PRO A 214 -4.26 4.20 -12.11
C PRO A 214 -2.80 3.78 -11.94
N LEU A 215 -2.45 3.30 -10.74
CA LEU A 215 -1.09 2.92 -10.39
C LEU A 215 -1.05 1.52 -9.79
N PHE A 216 0.12 0.91 -9.95
CA PHE A 216 0.49 -0.39 -9.43
C PHE A 216 1.75 -0.21 -8.59
N VAL A 217 1.77 -0.80 -7.41
CA VAL A 217 2.93 -0.80 -6.52
C VAL A 217 3.35 -2.24 -6.25
N ARG A 218 4.66 -2.46 -6.11
CA ARG A 218 5.19 -3.74 -5.66
C ARG A 218 6.39 -3.57 -4.74
N TRP A 219 6.56 -4.54 -3.86
CA TRP A 219 7.80 -4.80 -3.14
C TRP A 219 8.61 -5.82 -3.94
N ARG A 220 9.92 -5.60 -4.06
CA ARG A 220 10.83 -6.48 -4.78
C ARG A 220 12.03 -6.79 -3.91
N MET A 221 12.24 -8.07 -3.61
CA MET A 221 13.47 -8.57 -2.99
C MET A 221 14.40 -9.10 -4.07
N GLY A 222 15.65 -8.67 -4.02
CA GLY A 222 16.73 -9.24 -4.83
C GLY A 222 17.80 -9.82 -3.92
N THR A 223 18.22 -11.05 -4.20
CA THR A 223 19.30 -11.73 -3.47
C THR A 223 20.49 -12.04 -4.37
N ASP A 224 21.66 -12.18 -3.76
CA ASP A 224 22.94 -12.46 -4.38
C ASP A 224 23.25 -13.96 -4.40
N GLY A 225 24.44 -14.33 -4.88
CA GLY A 225 24.85 -15.73 -5.09
C GLY A 225 25.83 -16.30 -4.08
N ASP A 226 26.19 -15.59 -3.01
CA ASP A 226 27.38 -15.90 -2.20
C ASP A 226 27.12 -16.91 -1.06
N LEU A 227 26.01 -17.65 -1.15
CA LEU A 227 25.62 -18.78 -0.29
C LEU A 227 25.31 -18.42 1.17
N VAL A 228 25.06 -17.14 1.45
CA VAL A 228 24.56 -16.66 2.75
C VAL A 228 23.08 -16.33 2.60
N GLY A 229 22.28 -16.76 3.58
CA GLY A 229 20.85 -16.51 3.66
C GLY A 229 20.47 -16.05 5.07
N ALA A 230 19.42 -15.26 5.22
CA ALA A 230 18.85 -14.86 6.49
C ALA A 230 17.31 -15.06 6.52
N ASP A 231 16.63 -14.55 7.54
CA ASP A 231 15.18 -14.74 7.70
C ASP A 231 14.37 -14.02 6.59
N GLY A 232 14.89 -12.89 6.11
CA GLY A 232 14.30 -12.12 5.02
C GLY A 232 13.46 -10.94 5.49
N TYR A 233 12.37 -10.66 4.78
CA TYR A 233 11.61 -9.42 4.94
C TYR A 233 10.14 -9.69 5.28
N TYR A 234 9.62 -8.91 6.22
CA TYR A 234 8.23 -8.97 6.64
C TYR A 234 7.55 -7.62 6.38
N LEU A 235 6.34 -7.69 5.85
CA LEU A 235 5.46 -6.58 5.52
C LEU A 235 4.12 -6.74 6.23
N ASP A 236 3.64 -5.68 6.85
CA ASP A 236 2.37 -5.68 7.57
C ASP A 236 1.69 -4.30 7.49
N ASN A 237 0.39 -4.24 7.78
CA ASN A 237 -0.45 -3.04 7.85
C ASN A 237 -0.29 -2.06 6.67
N VAL A 238 -0.43 -2.56 5.44
CA VAL A 238 -0.31 -1.74 4.23
C VAL A 238 -1.57 -0.89 4.05
N GLN A 239 -1.38 0.43 4.01
CA GLN A 239 -2.45 1.41 3.93
C GLN A 239 -2.16 2.49 2.90
N PHE A 240 -3.13 2.74 2.02
CA PHE A 240 -3.14 3.90 1.13
C PHE A 240 -4.17 4.89 1.64
N GLY A 241 -3.76 6.13 1.89
CA GLY A 241 -4.69 7.12 2.42
C GLY A 241 -4.13 8.53 2.43
N VAL A 242 -5.02 9.51 2.61
CA VAL A 242 -4.66 10.92 2.78
C VAL A 242 -4.58 11.21 4.28
N PRO A 243 -3.52 11.87 4.79
CA PRO A 243 -3.45 12.25 6.20
C PRO A 243 -4.63 13.13 6.64
N ASN A 244 -5.08 12.93 7.87
CA ASN A 244 -6.23 13.64 8.47
C ASN A 244 -6.12 15.17 8.51
N GLU A 245 -4.97 15.76 8.15
CA GLU A 245 -4.79 17.21 8.08
C GLU A 245 -5.24 17.82 6.73
N TYR A 246 -5.46 16.99 5.70
CA TYR A 246 -5.82 17.41 4.34
C TYR A 246 -7.31 17.19 4.02
N ILE A 247 -8.20 17.36 4.99
CA ILE A 247 -9.59 16.90 4.81
C ILE A 247 -10.38 17.68 3.76
N PHE A 248 -10.12 18.97 3.49
CA PHE A 248 -10.80 19.68 2.39
C PHE A 248 -10.01 20.88 1.84
N ALA A 249 -9.43 20.72 0.64
CA ALA A 249 -9.14 21.81 -0.28
C ALA A 249 -9.03 21.26 -1.72
N ASP A 250 -10.10 21.42 -2.52
CA ASP A 250 -10.00 21.25 -3.97
C ASP A 250 -10.52 22.53 -4.66
N LYS A 251 -9.84 22.92 -5.73
CA LYS A 251 -10.26 24.00 -6.63
C LYS A 251 -11.05 23.48 -7.83
N PHE A 252 -11.26 22.17 -7.94
CA PHE A 252 -11.91 21.49 -9.06
C PHE A 252 -11.20 21.72 -10.41
N GLU A 253 -9.93 22.10 -10.39
CA GLU A 253 -9.16 22.32 -11.61
C GLU A 253 -8.62 20.99 -12.13
N VAL A 254 -9.26 20.46 -13.16
CA VAL A 254 -8.81 19.25 -13.85
C VAL A 254 -7.63 19.63 -14.74
N THR A 255 -6.40 19.49 -14.24
CA THR A 255 -5.23 19.50 -15.13
C THR A 255 -4.98 18.05 -15.55
N PRO A 256 -5.12 17.69 -16.84
CA PRO A 256 -4.77 16.36 -17.30
C PRO A 256 -3.30 16.09 -16.98
N GLN A 257 -3.03 15.14 -16.09
CA GLN A 257 -1.69 14.64 -15.83
C GLN A 257 -1.38 13.46 -16.76
N ALA A 258 -0.18 13.44 -17.31
CA ALA A 258 0.30 12.30 -18.08
C ALA A 258 0.67 11.16 -17.13
N CYS A 259 -0.06 10.05 -17.22
CA CYS A 259 0.25 8.84 -16.47
C CYS A 259 1.50 8.13 -17.00
N LEU A 260 2.05 7.23 -16.18
CA LEU A 260 3.21 6.39 -16.52
C LEU A 260 2.95 5.43 -17.68
#